data_AF-G5E197-F1
#
_entry.id   AF-G5E197-F1
#
_cell.length_a   1.000
_cell.length_b   1.000
_cell.length_c   1.000
_cell.angle_alpha   90.00
_cell.angle_beta   90.00
_cell.angle_gamma   90.00
#
_symmetry.space_group_name_H-M   'P 1'
#
loop_
_entity.id
_entity.type
_entity.pdbx_description
1 polymer ?
#
loop_
_entity_poly.entity_id
_entity_poly.type
_entity_poly.pdbx_seq_one_letter_code
_entity_poly.pdbx_strand_id
1 'polypeptide(L)'
;LADTHLLGEIRGHWFDKLRREWQMERSYQSALWLLQPDIIFILGDIFDEGKWSSPQAWSKDVTRFKKMFRHPPNAELIVIVGNHDIGFHY
;
A
#
# COMPACT_ATOMS: atom_id res chain seq x y z
N LEU A 1 -4.58 -8.54 2.48
CA LEU A 1 -3.29 -8.03 3.00
C LEU A 1 -3.60 -7.00 4.07
N ALA A 2 -2.85 -6.97 5.16
CA ALA A 2 -2.95 -5.93 6.21
C ALA A 2 -1.53 -5.46 6.53
N ASP A 3 -1.40 -4.24 7.06
CA ASP A 3 -0.17 -3.77 7.73
C ASP A 3 1.01 -3.48 6.78
N THR A 4 0.72 -2.77 5.68
CA THR A 4 1.68 -2.58 4.60
C THR A 4 2.79 -1.58 4.91
N HIS A 5 2.62 -0.69 5.89
CA HIS A 5 3.64 0.22 6.40
C HIS A 5 4.54 0.77 5.28
N LEU A 6 3.92 1.46 4.30
CA LEU A 6 4.68 2.20 3.29
C LEU A 6 5.44 3.31 4.01
N LEU A 7 6.68 2.99 4.35
CA LEU A 7 7.63 3.88 5.01
C LEU A 7 7.67 5.23 4.30
N GLY A 8 7.32 6.27 5.05
CA GLY A 8 7.44 7.62 4.55
C GLY A 8 8.88 8.15 4.60
N GLU A 9 9.07 9.34 4.03
CA GLU A 9 10.39 9.87 3.61
C GLU A 9 11.29 10.28 4.79
N ILE A 10 10.76 10.36 6.01
CA ILE A 10 11.40 11.13 7.09
C ILE A 10 12.24 10.25 8.05
N ARG A 11 11.96 8.94 8.18
CA ARG A 11 12.64 8.05 9.16
C ARG A 11 13.07 6.66 8.65
N GLY A 12 12.79 6.30 7.40
CA GLY A 12 13.13 5.00 6.83
C GLY A 12 14.38 5.03 5.96
N HIS A 13 15.29 4.04 6.09
CA HIS A 13 16.34 3.84 5.10
C HIS A 13 15.69 3.53 3.74
N TRP A 14 16.10 4.27 2.71
CA TRP A 14 15.56 4.15 1.34
C TRP A 14 15.61 2.70 0.79
N PHE A 15 16.60 1.92 1.21
CA PHE A 15 16.76 0.52 0.82
C PHE A 15 15.71 -0.39 1.46
N ASP A 16 15.37 -0.17 2.72
CA ASP A 16 14.35 -0.97 3.42
C ASP A 16 12.96 -0.71 2.83
N LYS A 17 12.68 0.56 2.50
CA LYS A 17 11.48 0.97 1.76
C LYS A 17 11.38 0.27 0.41
N LEU A 18 12.44 0.34 -0.39
CA LEU A 18 12.49 -0.33 -1.71
C LEU A 18 12.28 -1.84 -1.59
N ARG A 19 12.94 -2.49 -0.63
CA ARG A 19 12.86 -3.94 -0.43
C ARG A 19 11.45 -4.36 -0.01
N ARG A 20 10.84 -3.67 0.96
CA ARG A 20 9.49 -4.00 1.45
C ARG A 20 8.45 -3.87 0.35
N GLU A 21 8.51 -2.78 -0.40
CA GLU A 21 7.60 -2.54 -1.52
C GLU A 21 7.75 -3.59 -2.61
N TRP A 22 8.99 -3.90 -2.98
CA TRP A 22 9.25 -4.93 -3.98
C TRP A 22 8.73 -6.30 -3.53
N GLN A 23 8.97 -6.68 -2.28
CA GLN A 23 8.47 -7.95 -1.74
C GLN A 23 6.93 -8.00 -1.76
N MET A 24 6.29 -6.92 -1.36
CA MET A 24 4.84 -6.81 -1.32
C MET A 24 4.21 -6.87 -2.72
N GLU A 25 4.75 -6.11 -3.68
CA GLU A 25 4.30 -6.16 -5.07
C GLU A 25 4.42 -7.59 -5.60
N ARG A 26 5.57 -8.26 -5.38
CA ARG A 26 5.78 -9.61 -5.87
C ARG A 26 4.81 -10.61 -5.24
N SER A 27 4.65 -10.58 -3.92
CA SER A 27 3.71 -11.45 -3.22
C SER A 27 2.27 -11.24 -3.69
N TYR A 28 1.84 -9.98 -3.84
CA TYR A 28 0.50 -9.65 -4.30
C TYR A 28 0.25 -10.12 -5.74
N GLN A 29 1.17 -9.80 -6.67
CA GLN A 29 1.04 -10.22 -8.07
C GLN A 29 1.07 -11.74 -8.23
N SER A 30 1.90 -12.44 -7.43
CA SER A 30 1.90 -13.91 -7.39
C SER A 30 0.60 -14.49 -6.86
N ALA A 31 0.01 -13.89 -5.82
CA ALA A 31 -1.28 -14.33 -5.28
C ALA A 31 -2.42 -14.13 -6.31
N LEU A 32 -2.43 -13.00 -7.02
CA LEU A 32 -3.40 -12.75 -8.10
C LEU A 32 -3.29 -13.80 -9.20
N TRP A 33 -2.06 -14.09 -9.64
CA TRP A 33 -1.82 -15.06 -10.71
C TRP A 33 -2.23 -16.48 -10.31
N LEU A 34 -1.93 -16.89 -9.07
CA LEU A 34 -2.19 -18.24 -8.58
C LEU A 34 -3.67 -18.47 -8.21
N LEU A 35 -4.28 -17.52 -7.51
CA LEU A 35 -5.60 -17.69 -6.91
C LEU A 35 -6.73 -17.16 -7.78
N GLN A 36 -6.44 -16.25 -8.71
CA GLN A 36 -7.42 -15.60 -9.59
C GLN A 36 -8.68 -15.12 -8.84
N PRO A 37 -8.53 -14.31 -7.77
CA PRO A 37 -9.66 -13.93 -6.94
C PRO A 37 -10.59 -12.93 -7.66
N ASP A 38 -11.88 -13.04 -7.39
CA ASP A 38 -12.88 -12.05 -7.82
C ASP A 38 -12.89 -10.81 -6.91
N ILE A 39 -12.56 -10.96 -5.62
CA ILE A 39 -12.58 -9.87 -4.63
C ILE A 39 -11.29 -9.90 -3.81
N ILE A 40 -10.71 -8.72 -3.60
CA ILE A 40 -9.45 -8.51 -2.90
C ILE A 40 -9.67 -7.50 -1.77
N PHE A 41 -9.33 -7.89 -0.55
CA PHE A 41 -9.39 -6.99 0.61
C PHE A 41 -7.98 -6.55 1.06
N ILE A 42 -7.79 -5.22 1.15
CA ILE A 42 -6.67 -4.59 1.83
C ILE A 42 -7.19 -3.94 3.11
N LEU A 43 -6.70 -4.39 4.25
CA LEU A 43 -7.18 -4.02 5.58
C LEU A 43 -6.17 -3.09 6.27
N GLY A 44 -6.19 -1.82 5.88
CA GLY A 44 -5.59 -0.70 6.62
C GLY A 44 -4.07 -0.62 6.68
N ASP A 45 -3.62 0.50 7.24
CA ASP A 45 -2.23 0.91 7.46
C ASP A 45 -1.43 0.88 6.15
N ILE A 46 -1.98 1.61 5.18
CA ILE A 46 -1.50 1.69 3.82
C ILE A 46 -0.42 2.75 3.72
N PHE A 47 -0.58 3.89 4.39
CA PHE A 47 0.35 5.01 4.35
C PHE A 47 0.76 5.41 5.78
N ASP A 48 2.07 5.37 6.08
CA ASP A 48 2.59 5.76 7.39
C ASP A 48 2.57 7.29 7.64
N GLU A 49 2.43 8.11 6.59
CA GLU A 49 2.62 9.57 6.66
C GLU A 49 1.42 10.39 6.13
N GLY A 50 0.22 9.80 6.05
CA GLY A 50 -0.97 10.49 5.50
C GLY A 50 -1.26 11.86 6.14
N LYS A 51 -0.94 12.04 7.43
CA LYS A 51 -1.16 13.28 8.19
C LYS A 51 -0.16 14.42 7.89
N TRP A 52 1.03 14.11 7.37
CA TRP A 52 2.15 15.07 7.23
C TRP A 52 2.60 15.28 5.79
N SER A 53 1.98 14.59 4.83
CA SER A 53 2.34 14.64 3.42
C SER A 53 1.85 15.92 2.73
N SER A 54 2.71 16.54 1.92
CA SER A 54 2.28 17.55 0.95
C SER A 54 1.32 16.95 -0.09
N PRO A 55 0.47 17.75 -0.77
CA PRO A 55 -0.41 17.24 -1.84
C PRO A 55 0.36 16.48 -2.94
N GLN A 56 1.58 16.92 -3.26
CA GLN A 56 2.42 16.29 -4.26
C GLN A 56 2.98 14.94 -3.79
N ALA A 57 3.43 14.85 -2.53
CA ALA A 57 3.89 13.59 -1.94
C ALA A 57 2.73 12.58 -1.85
N TRP A 58 1.54 13.04 -1.47
CA TRP A 58 0.33 12.21 -1.42
C TRP A 58 -0.01 11.62 -2.78
N SER A 59 0.01 12.45 -3.83
CA SER A 59 -0.23 11.99 -5.21
C SER A 59 0.78 10.93 -5.66
N LYS A 60 2.06 11.07 -5.28
CA LYS A 60 3.09 10.06 -5.56
C LYS A 60 2.80 8.76 -4.82
N ASP A 61 2.41 8.81 -3.57
CA ASP A 61 2.10 7.63 -2.77
C ASP A 61 0.86 6.90 -3.28
N VAL A 62 -0.20 7.62 -3.65
CA VAL A 62 -1.38 7.06 -4.31
C VAL A 62 -1.00 6.39 -5.64
N THR A 63 -0.13 7.02 -6.43
CA THR A 63 0.34 6.45 -7.70
C THR A 63 1.12 5.15 -7.49
N ARG A 64 1.97 5.11 -6.46
CA ARG A 64 2.76 3.92 -6.10
C ARG A 64 1.87 2.79 -5.59
N PHE A 65 0.90 3.10 -4.74
CA PHE A 65 -0.11 2.16 -4.27
C PHE A 65 -0.86 1.53 -5.45
N LYS A 66 -1.38 2.34 -6.38
CA LYS A 66 -2.09 1.84 -7.57
C LYS A 66 -1.22 0.95 -8.45
N LYS A 67 0.07 1.25 -8.57
CA LYS A 67 1.02 0.43 -9.33
C LYS A 67 1.24 -0.92 -8.66
N MET A 68 1.51 -0.93 -7.35
CA MET A 68 1.81 -2.13 -6.57
C MET A 68 0.61 -3.10 -6.53
N PHE A 69 -0.59 -2.55 -6.29
CA PHE A 69 -1.82 -3.32 -6.17
C PHE A 69 -2.64 -3.42 -7.47
N ARG A 70 -1.99 -3.26 -8.62
CA ARG A 70 -2.63 -3.45 -9.93
C ARG A 70 -3.27 -4.83 -10.02
N HIS A 71 -4.50 -4.88 -10.49
CA HIS A 71 -5.30 -6.10 -10.57
C HIS A 71 -6.07 -6.14 -11.90
N PRO A 72 -6.51 -7.33 -12.34
CA PRO A 72 -7.36 -7.46 -13.51
C PRO A 72 -8.67 -6.67 -13.37
N PRO A 73 -9.27 -6.17 -14.47
CA PRO A 73 -10.52 -5.40 -14.40
C PRO A 73 -11.72 -6.15 -13.83
N ASN A 74 -11.68 -7.48 -13.85
CA ASN A 74 -12.72 -8.35 -13.31
C ASN A 74 -12.56 -8.64 -11.81
N ALA A 75 -11.45 -8.23 -11.19
CA ALA A 75 -11.24 -8.34 -9.75
C ALA A 75 -11.62 -7.02 -9.07
N GLU A 76 -12.41 -7.07 -8.00
CA GLU A 76 -12.76 -5.91 -7.20
C GLU A 76 -11.76 -5.72 -6.06
N LEU A 77 -11.16 -4.53 -5.96
CA LEU A 77 -10.28 -4.16 -4.87
C LEU A 77 -11.02 -3.31 -3.84
N ILE A 78 -11.22 -3.87 -2.64
CA ILE A 78 -11.81 -3.19 -1.49
C ILE A 78 -10.70 -2.82 -0.51
N VAL A 79 -10.58 -1.52 -0.24
CA VAL A 79 -9.55 -0.95 0.62
C VAL A 79 -10.22 -0.36 1.86
N ILE A 80 -9.90 -0.91 3.03
CA ILE A 80 -10.34 -0.42 4.33
C ILE A 80 -9.20 0.38 4.95
N VAL A 81 -9.53 1.50 5.58
CA VAL A 81 -8.57 2.44 6.16
C VAL A 81 -8.17 1.98 7.57
N GLY A 82 -6.87 2.00 7.88
CA GLY A 82 -6.33 1.66 9.20
C GLY A 82 -6.11 2.88 10.10
N ASN A 83 -5.72 2.65 11.34
CA ASN A 83 -5.51 3.71 12.33
C ASN A 83 -4.30 4.62 12.01
N HIS A 84 -3.27 4.12 11.30
CA HIS A 84 -2.16 4.94 10.82
C HIS A 84 -2.57 5.86 9.67
N ASP A 85 -3.46 5.40 8.79
CA ASP A 85 -3.92 6.17 7.62
C ASP A 85 -4.72 7.43 7.99
N ILE A 86 -5.38 7.43 9.16
CA ILE A 86 -6.20 8.55 9.68
C ILE A 86 -5.38 9.42 10.68
N GLY A 87 -4.14 9.04 10.99
CA GLY A 87 -3.26 9.85 11.84
C GLY A 87 -3.56 9.77 13.33
N PHE A 88 -4.05 8.61 13.81
CA PHE A 88 -4.16 8.29 15.24
C PHE A 88 -2.84 7.70 15.76
N HIS A 89 -1.86 8.58 15.97
CA HIS A 89 -0.77 8.36 16.93
C HIS A 89 -0.78 9.50 17.94
N TYR A 90 -0.74 9.14 19.23
CA TYR A 90 -0.60 10.06 20.37
C TYR A 90 0.85 10.50 20.50
#